data_AF-A0A1Y1UYC2-F1
#
_entry.id   AF-A0A1Y1UYC2-F1
#
_cell.length_a   1.000
_cell.length_b   1.000
_cell.length_c   1.000
_cell.angle_alpha   90.00
_cell.angle_beta   90.00
_cell.angle_gamma   90.00
#
_symmetry.space_group_name_H-M   'P 1'
#
loop_
_entity.id
_entity.type
_entity.pdbx_description
1 polymer ?
#
loop_
_entity_poly.entity_id
_entity_poly.type
_entity_poly.pdbx_seq_one_letter_code
_entity_poly.pdbx_strand_id
1 'polypeptide(L)'
;MDAELKIEELKELISNNQKLYLEDFFDVHSNYFEDLNNFNEILIYTIECATASTKILKYIINLREDKNLNYYILTKPTEDSESNNESNTKIKIPLFEAVKNNFFDKANILISYKADKVDINYSYQQNIFDYLYNSKCLSTKTLKYILSSKYNITLSII
;
A
#
# COMPACT_ATOMS: atom_id res chain seq x y z
N MET A 1 25.80 4.13 7.90
CA MET A 1 24.68 3.25 8.29
C MET A 1 24.20 2.56 7.03
N ASP A 2 24.08 1.24 7.09
CA ASP A 2 23.67 0.42 5.95
C ASP A 2 22.23 0.74 5.50
N ALA A 3 21.96 0.51 4.23
CA ALA A 3 20.68 0.83 3.61
C ALA A 3 19.50 0.08 4.25
N GLU A 4 19.74 -1.18 4.61
CA GLU A 4 18.78 -2.05 5.29
C GLU A 4 18.45 -1.54 6.69
N LEU A 5 19.46 -1.10 7.46
CA LEU A 5 19.25 -0.56 8.81
C LEU A 5 18.33 0.67 8.80
N LYS A 6 18.47 1.54 7.80
CA LYS A 6 17.59 2.71 7.62
C LYS A 6 16.14 2.33 7.33
N ILE A 7 15.94 1.26 6.55
CA ILE A 7 14.59 0.78 6.22
C ILE A 7 13.92 0.19 7.46
N GLU A 8 14.66 -0.58 8.25
CA GLU A 8 14.13 -1.16 9.49
C GLU A 8 13.82 -0.09 10.54
N GLU A 9 14.68 0.91 10.72
CA GLU A 9 14.39 2.08 11.56
C GLU A 9 13.11 2.79 11.10
N LEU A 10 12.97 3.01 9.79
CA LEU A 10 11.78 3.66 9.23
C LEU A 10 10.49 2.85 9.50
N LYS A 11 10.55 1.53 9.31
CA LYS A 11 9.43 0.63 9.62
C LYS A 11 9.08 0.68 11.10
N GLU A 12 10.08 0.72 11.98
CA GLU A 12 9.88 0.84 13.42
C GLU A 12 9.16 2.16 13.79
N LEU A 13 9.61 3.30 13.24
CA LEU A 13 8.96 4.60 13.45
C LEU A 13 7.49 4.59 13.00
N ILE A 14 7.20 3.93 11.87
CA ILE A 14 5.84 3.75 11.35
C ILE A 14 5.01 2.88 12.28
N SER A 15 5.53 1.73 12.72
CA SER A 15 4.81 0.79 13.58
C SER A 15 4.55 1.34 14.98
N ASN A 16 5.46 2.18 15.49
CA ASN A 16 5.33 2.86 16.77
C ASN A 16 4.51 4.15 16.67
N ASN A 17 4.02 4.49 15.48
CA ASN A 17 3.23 5.68 15.20
C ASN A 17 3.94 7.01 15.59
N GLN A 18 5.26 7.05 15.38
CA GLN A 18 6.17 8.12 15.81
C GLN A 18 6.32 9.21 14.73
N LYS A 19 5.23 9.93 14.40
CA LYS A 19 5.21 10.90 13.29
C LYS A 19 6.32 11.98 13.35
N LEU A 20 6.62 12.54 14.53
CA LEU A 20 7.63 13.60 14.65
C LEU A 20 9.02 13.08 14.29
N TYR A 21 9.41 11.93 14.85
CA TYR A 21 10.68 11.28 14.53
C TYR A 21 10.75 10.83 13.07
N LEU A 22 9.61 10.45 12.48
CA LEU A 22 9.50 10.16 11.06
C LEU A 22 9.80 11.42 10.22
N GLU A 23 9.26 12.58 10.58
CA GLU A 23 9.54 13.86 9.90
C GLU A 23 11.03 14.19 9.97
N ASP A 24 11.62 14.14 11.18
CA ASP A 24 13.05 14.37 11.38
C ASP A 24 13.92 13.40 10.56
N PHE A 25 13.53 12.13 10.48
CA PHE A 25 14.23 11.12 9.69
C PHE A 25 14.29 11.50 8.20
N PHE A 26 13.16 11.93 7.63
CA PHE A 26 13.11 12.35 6.22
C PHE A 26 13.84 13.67 5.97
N ASP A 27 13.86 14.60 6.93
CA ASP A 27 14.60 15.85 6.80
C ASP A 27 16.13 15.61 6.75
N VAL A 28 16.62 14.67 7.58
CA VAL A 28 18.05 14.31 7.62
C VAL A 28 18.46 13.42 6.43
N HIS A 29 17.52 12.69 5.84
CA HIS A 29 17.78 11.67 4.82
C HIS A 29 17.03 11.89 3.50
N SER A 30 16.65 13.12 3.17
CA SER A 30 15.84 13.45 1.99
C SER A 30 16.39 12.90 0.67
N ASN A 31 17.71 13.05 0.45
CA ASN A 31 18.41 12.54 -0.75
C ASN A 31 18.42 11.00 -0.87
N TYR A 32 18.06 10.27 0.20
CA TYR A 32 18.11 8.82 0.22
C TYR A 32 16.93 8.17 -0.52
N PHE A 33 15.82 8.89 -0.68
CA PHE A 33 14.59 8.33 -1.26
C PHE A 33 14.43 8.58 -2.76
N GLU A 34 15.23 9.47 -3.36
CA GLU A 34 15.28 9.63 -4.82
C GLU A 34 15.86 8.38 -5.51
N ASP A 35 16.76 7.66 -4.83
CA ASP A 35 17.47 6.49 -5.37
C ASP A 35 16.74 5.15 -5.15
N LEU A 36 15.64 5.13 -4.38
CA LEU A 36 15.06 3.88 -3.91
C LEU A 36 13.61 3.72 -4.36
N ASN A 37 13.37 2.67 -5.15
CA ASN A 37 12.08 2.00 -5.32
C ASN A 37 11.39 1.66 -3.97
N ASN A 38 12.06 1.86 -2.84
CA ASN A 38 11.58 1.65 -1.47
C ASN A 38 10.45 2.58 -1.07
N PHE A 39 10.24 3.74 -1.71
CA PHE A 39 9.09 4.57 -1.35
C PHE A 39 7.77 3.79 -1.47
N ASN A 40 7.63 3.03 -2.57
CA ASN A 40 6.44 2.22 -2.82
C ASN A 40 6.28 1.11 -1.76
N GLU A 41 7.38 0.49 -1.34
CA GLU A 41 7.40 -0.53 -0.30
C GLU A 41 7.04 0.05 1.06
N ILE A 42 7.59 1.19 1.43
CA ILE A 42 7.29 1.89 2.68
C ILE A 42 5.82 2.33 2.73
N LEU A 43 5.27 2.82 1.62
CA LEU A 43 3.84 3.13 1.54
C LEU A 43 2.98 1.88 1.72
N ILE A 44 3.33 0.76 1.09
CA ILE A 44 2.64 -0.52 1.28
C ILE A 44 2.74 -1.00 2.73
N TYR A 45 3.94 -0.96 3.33
CA TYR A 45 4.15 -1.31 4.73
C TYR A 45 3.27 -0.45 5.65
N THR A 46 3.22 0.86 5.42
CA THR A 46 2.38 1.79 6.17
C THR A 46 0.90 1.44 6.08
N ILE A 47 0.45 0.98 4.91
CA ILE A 47 -0.93 0.54 4.70
C ILE A 47 -1.21 -0.74 5.49
N GLU A 48 -0.33 -1.74 5.39
CA GLU A 48 -0.47 -3.05 6.05
C GLU A 48 -0.28 -2.98 7.59
N CYS A 49 0.44 -1.97 8.08
CA CYS A 49 0.74 -1.80 9.50
C CYS A 49 -0.51 -1.34 10.30
N ALA A 50 -1.10 -2.22 11.10
CA ALA A 50 -2.33 -1.92 11.84
C ALA A 50 -2.22 -0.73 12.81
N THR A 51 -1.03 -0.49 13.36
CA THR A 51 -0.76 0.58 14.33
C THR A 51 -0.44 1.93 13.68
N ALA A 52 -0.03 1.94 12.41
CA ALA A 52 0.28 3.16 11.69
C ALA A 52 -0.96 4.04 11.52
N SER A 53 -0.90 5.27 12.05
CA SER A 53 -2.03 6.18 11.98
C SER A 53 -2.29 6.71 10.57
N THR A 54 -3.51 7.19 10.36
CA THR A 54 -3.89 7.92 9.15
C THR A 54 -3.07 9.19 8.93
N LYS A 55 -2.51 9.80 9.98
CA LYS A 55 -1.62 10.96 9.87
C LYS A 55 -0.27 10.57 9.25
N ILE A 56 0.29 9.44 9.67
CA ILE A 56 1.53 8.91 9.06
C ILE A 56 1.29 8.53 7.61
N LEU A 57 0.18 7.84 7.30
CA LEU A 57 -0.16 7.50 5.92
C LEU A 57 -0.23 8.75 5.04
N LYS A 58 -0.95 9.79 5.47
CA LYS A 58 -1.04 11.05 4.74
C LYS A 58 0.32 11.73 4.57
N TYR A 59 1.16 11.69 5.60
CA TYR A 59 2.50 12.25 5.54
C TYR A 59 3.35 11.53 4.48
N ILE A 60 3.40 10.20 4.50
CA ILE A 60 4.17 9.41 3.53
C ILE A 60 3.66 9.66 2.11
N ILE A 61 2.34 9.62 1.86
CA ILE A 61 1.78 9.98 0.55
C ILE A 61 2.22 11.40 0.12
N ASN A 62 2.31 12.34 1.08
CA ASN A 62 2.74 13.70 0.81
C ASN A 62 4.23 13.86 0.47
N LEU A 63 5.07 12.87 0.75
CA LEU A 63 6.46 12.88 0.30
C LEU A 63 6.61 12.51 -1.18
N ARG A 64 5.65 11.80 -1.78
CA ARG A 64 5.70 11.37 -3.18
C ARG A 64 5.40 12.50 -4.16
N GLU A 65 6.31 12.88 -5.05
CA GLU A 65 6.07 14.02 -5.96
C GLU A 65 4.87 13.83 -6.90
N ASP A 66 4.77 12.69 -7.61
CA ASP A 66 3.74 12.46 -8.65
C ASP A 66 2.32 12.19 -8.08
N LYS A 67 2.21 11.94 -6.77
CA LYS A 67 1.02 11.48 -6.03
C LYS A 67 0.29 10.29 -6.68
N ASN A 68 0.94 9.52 -7.55
CA ASN A 68 0.30 8.40 -8.24
C ASN A 68 0.22 7.18 -7.32
N LEU A 69 -0.99 6.72 -7.02
CA LEU A 69 -1.22 5.53 -6.19
C LEU A 69 -1.72 4.32 -7.00
N ASN A 70 -1.88 4.47 -8.33
CA ASN A 70 -2.15 3.39 -9.28
C ASN A 70 -0.85 2.72 -9.70
N TYR A 71 -0.24 2.00 -8.77
CA TYR A 71 0.94 1.18 -9.04
C TYR A 71 0.78 -0.17 -8.35
N TYR A 72 1.64 -1.10 -8.76
CA TYR A 72 1.85 -2.33 -8.03
C TYR A 72 3.33 -2.46 -7.67
N ILE A 73 3.61 -3.19 -6.60
CA ILE A 73 4.96 -3.70 -6.33
C ILE A 73 4.94 -5.22 -6.39
N LEU A 74 6.09 -5.76 -6.78
CA LEU A 74 6.38 -7.19 -6.73
C LEU A 74 7.19 -7.45 -5.47
N THR A 75 6.60 -8.12 -4.50
CA THR A 75 7.32 -8.54 -3.29
C THR A 75 7.71 -10.01 -3.43
N LYS A 76 8.99 -10.31 -3.17
CA LYS A 76 9.44 -11.70 -3.03
C LYS A 76 8.81 -12.31 -1.77
N PRO A 77 8.55 -13.64 -1.75
CA PRO A 77 8.26 -14.34 -0.51
C PRO A 77 9.39 -14.08 0.49
N THR A 78 9.07 -13.91 1.77
CA THR A 78 10.06 -13.93 2.84
C THR A 78 10.74 -15.30 2.85
N GLU A 79 12.04 -15.33 3.18
CA GLU A 79 12.89 -16.54 3.14
C GLU A 79 12.36 -17.70 3.99
N ASP A 80 11.46 -17.41 4.95
CA ASP A 80 10.73 -18.42 5.74
C ASP A 80 9.74 -19.26 4.91
N SER A 81 9.50 -18.89 3.65
CA SER A 81 8.75 -19.71 2.70
C SER A 81 9.72 -20.64 1.97
N GLU A 82 9.92 -21.86 2.48
CA GLU A 82 10.78 -22.94 1.95
C GLU A 82 10.44 -23.44 0.52
N SER A 83 9.75 -22.64 -0.29
CA SER A 83 9.44 -22.97 -1.68
C SER A 83 10.36 -22.16 -2.61
N ASN A 84 11.40 -22.81 -3.11
CA ASN A 84 12.31 -22.34 -4.18
C ASN A 84 11.62 -22.09 -5.54
N ASN A 85 10.31 -21.85 -5.54
CA ASN A 85 9.57 -21.50 -6.73
C ASN A 85 9.60 -19.97 -6.89
N GLU A 86 10.41 -19.49 -7.83
CA GLU A 86 10.43 -18.09 -8.32
C GLU A 86 9.04 -17.58 -8.75
N SER A 87 8.04 -18.47 -8.89
CA SER A 87 6.65 -18.16 -9.23
C SER A 87 5.82 -17.53 -8.09
N ASN A 88 6.32 -17.43 -6.86
CA ASN A 88 5.55 -16.90 -5.71
C ASN A 88 5.65 -15.38 -5.53
N THR A 89 5.92 -14.64 -6.59
CA THR A 89 5.93 -13.18 -6.54
C THR A 89 4.53 -12.67 -6.19
N LYS A 90 4.42 -11.91 -5.10
CA LYS A 90 3.14 -11.31 -4.69
C LYS A 90 3.04 -9.91 -5.28
N ILE A 91 1.96 -9.67 -6.01
CA ILE A 91 1.57 -8.33 -6.47
C ILE A 91 0.88 -7.65 -5.29
N LYS A 92 1.30 -6.42 -4.96
CA LYS A 92 0.62 -5.58 -3.98
C LYS A 92 0.22 -4.25 -4.61
N ILE A 93 -1.06 -3.90 -4.50
CA ILE A 93 -1.62 -2.63 -4.97
C ILE A 93 -2.11 -1.86 -3.74
N PRO A 94 -1.73 -0.57 -3.56
CA PRO A 94 -2.01 0.17 -2.32
C PRO A 94 -3.47 0.13 -1.86
N LEU A 95 -4.40 0.42 -2.76
CA LEU A 95 -5.82 0.42 -2.43
C LEU A 95 -6.32 -0.99 -2.11
N PHE A 96 -5.87 -2.00 -2.86
CA PHE A 96 -6.30 -3.37 -2.66
C PHE A 96 -5.78 -3.90 -1.32
N GLU A 97 -4.56 -3.55 -0.94
CA GLU A 97 -3.99 -3.87 0.37
C GLU A 97 -4.78 -3.27 1.52
N ALA A 98 -5.20 -2.01 1.40
CA ALA A 98 -6.04 -1.38 2.42
C ALA A 98 -7.39 -2.10 2.57
N VAL A 99 -8.02 -2.48 1.45
CA VAL A 99 -9.31 -3.19 1.46
C VAL A 99 -9.16 -4.63 1.96
N LYS A 100 -8.13 -5.36 1.49
CA LYS A 100 -7.79 -6.74 1.91
C LYS A 100 -7.68 -6.85 3.43
N ASN A 101 -7.04 -5.87 4.06
CA ASN A 101 -6.83 -5.82 5.51
C ASN A 101 -7.99 -5.16 6.28
N ASN A 102 -9.11 -4.83 5.62
CA ASN A 102 -10.25 -4.10 6.20
C ASN A 102 -9.89 -2.73 6.82
N PHE A 103 -8.80 -2.10 6.38
CA PHE A 103 -8.39 -0.77 6.81
C PHE A 103 -9.10 0.31 5.98
N PHE A 104 -10.43 0.37 6.11
CA PHE A 104 -11.27 1.24 5.29
C PHE A 104 -10.98 2.73 5.47
N ASP A 105 -10.50 3.17 6.62
CA ASP A 105 -10.06 4.56 6.81
C ASP A 105 -8.83 4.88 5.96
N LYS A 106 -7.89 3.94 5.83
CA LYS A 106 -6.73 4.08 4.94
C LYS A 106 -7.16 4.01 3.48
N ALA A 107 -8.06 3.09 3.13
CA ALA A 107 -8.62 3.00 1.78
C ALA A 107 -9.32 4.32 1.39
N ASN A 108 -10.15 4.88 2.28
CA ASN A 108 -10.79 6.18 2.09
C ASN A 108 -9.77 7.31 1.92
N ILE A 109 -8.63 7.28 2.61
CA ILE A 109 -7.55 8.26 2.43
C ILE A 109 -6.92 8.12 1.04
N LEU A 110 -6.54 6.91 0.63
CA LEU A 110 -5.94 6.65 -0.69
C LEU A 110 -6.87 7.13 -1.80
N ILE A 111 -8.16 6.85 -1.65
CA ILE A 111 -9.25 7.35 -2.49
C ILE A 111 -9.33 8.88 -2.50
N SER A 112 -9.35 9.50 -1.31
CA SER A 112 -9.53 10.94 -1.15
C SER A 112 -8.34 11.76 -1.67
N TYR A 113 -7.17 11.12 -1.79
CA TYR A 113 -5.96 11.73 -2.35
C TYR A 113 -6.01 11.90 -3.89
N LYS A 114 -7.19 11.62 -4.49
CA LYS A 114 -7.85 12.27 -5.64
C LYS A 114 -8.04 11.41 -6.90
N ALA A 115 -9.23 10.80 -6.93
CA ALA A 115 -10.32 10.95 -7.92
C ALA A 115 -10.09 10.69 -9.43
N ASP A 116 -8.92 10.97 -10.01
CA ASP A 116 -8.70 10.80 -11.47
C ASP A 116 -7.62 9.74 -11.77
N LYS A 117 -6.81 9.39 -10.78
CA LYS A 117 -5.61 8.53 -10.91
C LYS A 117 -5.55 7.37 -9.93
N VAL A 118 -6.60 7.16 -9.12
CA VAL A 118 -6.72 5.95 -8.30
C VAL A 118 -7.93 5.19 -8.79
N ASP A 119 -7.66 4.17 -9.57
CA ASP A 119 -8.68 3.31 -10.16
C ASP A 119 -8.89 2.13 -9.21
N ILE A 120 -10.07 2.02 -8.62
CA ILE A 120 -10.41 0.84 -7.81
C ILE A 120 -10.46 -0.44 -8.66
N ASN A 121 -10.58 -0.28 -9.98
CA ASN A 121 -10.44 -1.33 -10.97
C ASN A 121 -9.05 -1.30 -11.62
N TYR A 122 -8.05 -0.64 -11.01
CA TYR A 122 -6.68 -0.62 -11.52
C TYR A 122 -6.24 -2.05 -11.82
N SER A 123 -6.25 -2.35 -13.12
CA SER A 123 -6.06 -3.71 -13.61
C SER A 123 -4.64 -3.82 -14.09
N TYR A 124 -3.74 -4.14 -13.16
CA TYR A 124 -2.54 -4.87 -13.52
C TYR A 124 -2.91 -6.35 -13.59
N GLN A 125 -3.67 -6.72 -14.63
CA GLN A 125 -4.16 -8.08 -14.94
C GLN A 125 -5.26 -8.64 -14.02
N GLN A 126 -5.65 -7.94 -12.94
CA GLN A 126 -6.68 -8.36 -11.99
C GLN A 126 -7.47 -7.14 -11.48
N ASN A 127 -8.80 -7.25 -11.39
CA ASN A 127 -9.60 -6.25 -10.67
C ASN A 127 -9.59 -6.51 -9.15
N ILE A 128 -10.14 -5.60 -8.35
CA ILE A 128 -10.15 -5.75 -6.88
C ILE A 128 -10.87 -7.02 -6.41
N PHE A 129 -11.88 -7.50 -7.13
CA PHE A 129 -12.58 -8.74 -6.79
C PHE A 129 -11.70 -9.96 -7.01
N ASP A 130 -11.02 -10.03 -8.17
CA ASP A 130 -10.05 -11.10 -8.47
C ASP A 130 -8.93 -11.13 -7.43
N TYR A 131 -8.40 -9.95 -7.09
CA TYR A 131 -7.35 -9.81 -6.08
C TYR A 131 -7.77 -10.35 -4.72
N LEU A 132 -8.94 -9.92 -4.23
CA LEU A 132 -9.47 -10.36 -2.94
C LEU A 132 -9.86 -11.83 -2.93
N TYR A 133 -10.35 -12.37 -4.05
CA TYR A 133 -10.67 -13.79 -4.19
C TYR A 133 -9.39 -14.64 -4.12
N ASN A 134 -8.38 -14.29 -4.91
CA ASN A 134 -7.09 -14.99 -4.94
C ASN A 134 -6.35 -14.91 -3.59
N SER A 135 -6.47 -13.80 -2.88
CA SER A 135 -5.90 -13.63 -1.54
C SER A 135 -6.74 -14.29 -0.43
N LYS A 136 -7.88 -14.92 -0.75
CA LYS A 136 -8.85 -15.47 0.22
C LYS A 136 -9.37 -14.43 1.23
N CYS A 137 -9.46 -13.17 0.83
CA CYS A 137 -9.93 -12.06 1.66
C CYS A 137 -11.26 -11.46 1.20
N LEU A 138 -11.88 -12.01 0.14
CA LEU A 138 -13.21 -11.59 -0.30
C LEU A 138 -14.25 -11.99 0.75
N SER A 139 -14.84 -10.99 1.41
CA SER A 139 -15.86 -11.16 2.45
C SER A 139 -17.05 -10.23 2.21
N THR A 140 -18.17 -10.50 2.90
CA THR A 140 -19.32 -9.58 2.90
C THR A 140 -18.94 -8.17 3.33
N LYS A 141 -17.95 -8.03 4.24
CA LYS A 141 -17.49 -6.74 4.73
C LYS A 141 -16.75 -5.95 3.65
N THR A 142 -15.79 -6.59 2.96
CA THR A 142 -15.04 -5.95 1.86
C THR A 142 -15.94 -5.68 0.66
N LEU A 143 -16.88 -6.58 0.34
CA LEU A 143 -17.88 -6.37 -0.71
C LEU A 143 -18.77 -5.16 -0.42
N LYS A 144 -19.32 -5.06 0.80
CA LYS A 144 -20.13 -3.90 1.20
C LYS A 144 -19.35 -2.60 1.09
N TYR A 145 -18.09 -2.58 1.50
CA TYR A 145 -17.23 -1.41 1.34
C TYR A 145 -17.09 -1.00 -0.14
N ILE A 146 -16.70 -1.94 -1.01
CA ILE A 146 -16.50 -1.68 -2.45
C ILE A 146 -17.81 -1.18 -3.11
N LEU A 147 -18.94 -1.86 -2.84
CA LEU A 147 -20.24 -1.52 -3.44
C LEU A 147 -20.83 -0.20 -2.91
N SER A 148 -20.51 0.19 -1.67
CA SER A 148 -21.02 1.44 -1.06
C SER A 148 -20.15 2.64 -1.36
N SER A 149 -18.86 2.42 -1.62
CA SER A 149 -17.99 3.47 -2.15
C SER A 149 -18.51 3.86 -3.53
N LYS A 150 -18.81 5.16 -3.75
CA LYS A 150 -19.58 5.73 -4.89
C LYS A 150 -18.92 5.57 -6.28
N TYR A 151 -18.26 4.45 -6.56
CA TYR A 151 -17.57 4.21 -7.82
C TYR A 151 -18.53 3.69 -8.89
N ASN A 152 -18.36 4.21 -10.10
CA ASN A 152 -18.87 3.56 -11.30
C ASN A 152 -18.11 2.24 -11.47
N ILE A 153 -18.70 1.15 -10.97
CA ILE A 153 -18.30 -0.18 -11.37
C ILE A 153 -18.78 -0.33 -12.82
N THR A 154 -17.95 0.09 -13.77
CA THR A 154 -18.10 -0.38 -15.15
C THR A 154 -17.68 -1.84 -15.15
N LEU A 155 -18.64 -2.73 -14.89
CA LEU A 155 -18.49 -4.14 -15.18
C LEU A 155 -18.35 -4.26 -16.69
N SER A 156 -17.12 -4.44 -17.16
CA SER A 156 -16.86 -5.00 -18.48
C SER A 156 -17.31 -6.45 -18.42
N ILE A 157 -18.58 -6.70 -18.73
CA ILE A 157 -19.08 -8.06 -18.95
C ILE A 157 -18.39 -8.55 -20.23
N ILE A 158 -17.51 -9.55 -20.09
CA ILE A 158 -16.92 -10.30 -21.21
C ILE A 158 -17.94 -11.32 -21.69
#